data_AF-A0A845U7H0-F1
#
_entry.id   AF-A0A845U7H0-F1
#
_cell.length_a   1.000
_cell.length_b   1.000
_cell.length_c   1.000
_cell.angle_alpha   90.00
_cell.angle_beta   90.00
_cell.angle_gamma   90.00
#
_symmetry.space_group_name_H-M   'P 1'
#
loop_
_entity.id
_entity.type
_entity.pdbx_description
1 polymer ?
#
loop_
_entity_poly.entity_id
_entity_poly.type
_entity_poly.pdbx_seq_one_letter_code
_entity_poly.pdbx_strand_id
1 'polypeptide(L)'
;MISYQLNWKTLPGLRGLSCSEFRALATDAPDNQRGVAFRCAGELERDDLLRRLEEYFADQRFSNAAAAFEAVKAWVVDWAAKA
;
A
#
# COMPACT_ATOMS: atom_id res chain seq x y z
N MET A 1 -18.83 3.51 -0.99
CA MET A 1 -17.42 3.07 -0.95
C MET A 1 -16.73 3.63 -2.18
N ILE A 2 -15.58 4.27 -1.98
CA ILE A 2 -14.77 4.87 -3.04
C ILE A 2 -13.58 3.94 -3.31
N SER A 3 -13.25 3.73 -4.58
CA SER A 3 -12.09 2.95 -5.01
C SER A 3 -10.85 3.84 -5.04
N TYR A 4 -9.76 3.33 -4.49
CA TYR A 4 -8.47 4.02 -4.47
C TYR A 4 -7.37 3.13 -5.04
N GLN A 5 -6.49 3.74 -5.83
CA GLN A 5 -5.24 3.14 -6.28
C GLN A 5 -4.12 3.53 -5.31
N LEU A 6 -3.51 2.53 -4.68
CA LEU A 6 -2.34 2.72 -3.82
C LEU A 6 -1.08 2.86 -4.67
N ASN A 7 -0.26 3.84 -4.30
CA ASN A 7 1.06 4.10 -4.84
C ASN A 7 2.04 4.31 -3.69
N TRP A 8 3.30 3.95 -3.86
CA TRP A 8 4.36 4.20 -2.89
C TRP A 8 5.71 4.31 -3.60
N LYS A 9 6.74 4.73 -2.87
CA LYS A 9 8.12 4.68 -3.32
C LYS A 9 8.85 3.51 -2.68
N THR A 10 9.57 2.78 -3.51
CA THR A 10 10.54 1.77 -3.07
C THR A 10 11.92 2.41 -3.10
N LEU A 11 12.50 2.66 -1.94
CA LEU A 11 13.81 3.29 -1.80
C LEU A 11 14.89 2.22 -1.55
N PRO A 12 16.04 2.29 -2.25
CA PRO A 12 17.17 1.44 -1.95
C PRO A 12 17.89 1.93 -0.68
N GLY A 13 18.17 1.02 0.25
CA GLY A 13 18.93 1.30 1.46
C GLY A 13 20.04 0.28 1.71
N LEU A 14 20.93 0.59 2.66
CA LEU A 14 22.10 -0.22 3.05
C LEU A 14 21.79 -1.69 3.41
N ARG A 15 20.52 -2.03 3.70
CA ARG A 15 20.07 -3.35 4.14
C ARG A 15 18.96 -3.96 3.27
N GLY A 16 18.69 -3.37 2.11
CA GLY A 16 17.62 -3.78 1.21
C GLY A 16 16.70 -2.63 0.83
N LEU A 17 15.58 -2.96 0.20
CA LEU A 17 14.57 -2.01 -0.25
C LEU A 17 13.60 -1.70 0.90
N SER A 18 13.17 -0.45 1.02
CA SER A 18 12.08 -0.05 1.92
C SER A 18 10.93 0.57 1.14
N CYS A 19 9.70 0.34 1.57
CA CYS A 19 8.51 1.01 1.04
C CYS A 19 8.16 2.20 1.92
N SER A 20 7.94 3.36 1.32
CA SER A 20 7.63 4.62 2.01
C SER A 20 6.89 5.57 1.07
N GLU A 21 6.37 6.68 1.60
CA GLU A 21 5.56 7.65 0.85
C GLU A 21 4.32 7.01 0.21
N PHE A 22 3.57 6.25 1.01
CA PHE A 22 2.30 5.67 0.61
C PHE A 22 1.27 6.76 0.33
N ARG A 23 0.62 6.67 -0.82
CA ARG A 23 -0.40 7.60 -1.31
C ARG A 23 -1.52 6.83 -1.98
N ALA A 24 -2.74 7.31 -1.83
CA ALA A 24 -3.91 6.72 -2.47
C ALA A 24 -4.65 7.77 -3.29
N LEU A 25 -4.91 7.46 -4.57
CA LEU A 25 -5.65 8.32 -5.48
C LEU A 25 -7.00 7.68 -5.81
N ALA A 26 -8.08 8.46 -5.71
CA ALA A 26 -9.40 7.97 -6.10
C ALA A 26 -9.39 7.60 -7.59
N THR A 27 -9.96 6.45 -7.92
CA THR A 27 -10.03 5.96 -9.30
C THR A 27 -11.32 5.20 -9.54
N ASP A 28 -11.94 5.42 -10.70
CA ASP A 28 -13.09 4.64 -11.16
C ASP A 28 -12.66 3.35 -11.90
N ALA A 29 -11.37 3.24 -12.22
CA ALA A 29 -10.77 2.09 -12.91
C ALA A 29 -9.52 1.57 -12.14
N PRO A 30 -9.71 0.82 -11.05
CA PRO A 30 -8.59 0.29 -10.26
C PRO A 30 -7.81 -0.80 -11.02
N ASP A 31 -6.47 -0.71 -10.96
CA ASP A 31 -5.58 -1.74 -11.52
C ASP A 31 -5.12 -2.68 -10.41
N ASN A 32 -5.81 -3.82 -10.31
CA ASN A 32 -5.47 -4.91 -9.39
C ASN A 32 -4.47 -5.92 -9.97
N GLN A 33 -4.13 -5.80 -11.25
CA GLN A 33 -3.20 -6.72 -11.92
C GLN A 33 -1.77 -6.23 -11.82
N ARG A 34 -1.56 -4.92 -12.00
CA ARG A 34 -0.23 -4.28 -11.98
C ARG A 34 -0.02 -3.39 -10.76
N GLY A 35 -1.06 -3.20 -9.95
CA GLY A 35 -1.02 -2.36 -8.75
C GLY A 35 -1.82 -2.96 -7.61
N VAL A 36 -1.90 -2.18 -6.52
CA VAL A 36 -2.72 -2.49 -5.36
C VAL A 36 -3.85 -1.46 -5.30
N ALA A 37 -5.09 -1.93 -5.38
CA ALA A 37 -6.25 -1.07 -5.18
C ALA A 37 -7.11 -1.59 -4.03
N PHE A 38 -7.81 -0.68 -3.37
CA PHE A 38 -8.69 -0.98 -2.24
C PHE A 38 -9.92 -0.08 -2.28
N ARG A 39 -10.96 -0.46 -1.53
CA ARG A 39 -12.18 0.33 -1.36
C ARG A 39 -12.36 0.66 0.11
N CYS A 40 -12.74 1.90 0.40
CA CYS A 40 -13.06 2.35 1.75
C CYS A 40 -14.26 3.32 1.73
N ALA A 41 -14.80 3.65 2.90
CA ALA A 41 -15.98 4.50 3.05
C ALA A 41 -15.72 5.96 2.64
N GLY A 42 -14.50 6.45 2.81
CA GLY A 42 -14.11 7.80 2.45
C GLY A 42 -12.66 8.15 2.81
N GLU A 43 -12.33 9.43 2.73
CA GLU A 43 -10.96 9.94 2.86
C GLU A 43 -10.35 9.70 4.25
N LEU A 44 -11.15 9.76 5.31
CA LEU A 44 -10.65 9.55 6.68
C LEU A 44 -10.14 8.11 6.90
N GLU A 45 -10.84 7.13 6.32
CA GLU A 45 -10.43 5.73 6.38
C GLU A 45 -9.23 5.45 5.46
N ARG A 46 -9.17 6.12 4.29
CA ARG A 46 -7.99 6.12 3.42
C ARG A 46 -6.76 6.62 4.18
N ASP A 47 -6.87 7.74 4.88
CA ASP A 47 -5.74 8.36 5.56
C ASP A 47 -5.25 7.53 6.76
N ASP A 48 -6.17 6.91 7.51
CA ASP A 48 -5.79 5.98 8.58
C ASP A 48 -5.09 4.73 8.03
N LEU A 49 -5.57 4.19 6.90
CA LEU A 49 -4.89 3.11 6.19
C LEU A 49 -3.47 3.50 5.75
N LEU A 50 -3.31 4.67 5.13
CA LEU A 50 -2.00 5.15 4.67
C LEU A 50 -1.02 5.31 5.84
N ARG A 51 -1.48 5.85 6.98
CA ARG A 51 -0.66 5.98 8.19
C ARG A 51 -0.22 4.61 8.72
N ARG A 52 -1.12 3.63 8.77
CA ARG A 52 -0.79 2.26 9.20
C ARG A 52 0.22 1.58 8.27
N LEU A 53 0.11 1.81 6.95
CA LEU A 53 1.09 1.31 5.98
C LEU A 53 2.48 1.90 6.23
N GLU A 54 2.57 3.22 6.41
CA GLU A 54 3.85 3.87 6.74
C GLU A 54 4.46 3.29 8.02
N GLU A 55 3.69 3.19 9.10
CA GLU A 55 4.15 2.64 10.38
C GLU A 55 4.59 1.18 10.25
N TYR A 56 3.82 0.35 9.54
CA TYR A 56 4.11 -1.08 9.39
C TYR A 56 5.34 -1.33 8.51
N PHE A 57 5.51 -0.58 7.41
CA PHE A 57 6.59 -0.79 6.45
C PHE A 57 7.87 0.02 6.75
N ALA A 58 7.84 0.99 7.67
CA ALA A 58 9.00 1.80 8.05
C ALA A 58 10.24 0.96 8.46
N ASP A 59 10.02 -0.11 9.23
CA ASP A 59 11.09 -0.97 9.74
C ASP A 59 11.36 -2.19 8.86
N GLN A 60 10.54 -2.44 7.84
CA GLN A 60 10.69 -3.59 6.96
C GLN A 60 11.72 -3.36 5.87
N ARG A 61 12.50 -4.40 5.58
CA ARG A 61 13.49 -4.40 4.50
C ARG A 61 13.25 -5.60 3.60
N PHE A 62 13.19 -5.35 2.31
CA PHE A 62 12.92 -6.34 1.29
C PHE A 62 14.17 -6.62 0.46
N SER A 63 14.34 -7.89 0.07
CA SER A 63 15.45 -8.33 -0.77
C SER A 63 15.30 -7.90 -2.23
N ASN A 64 14.06 -7.72 -2.72
CA ASN A 64 13.76 -7.28 -4.07
C ASN A 64 12.38 -6.60 -4.16
N ALA A 65 12.12 -5.94 -5.30
CA ALA A 65 10.89 -5.16 -5.51
C ALA A 65 9.63 -6.04 -5.58
N ALA A 66 9.73 -7.28 -6.06
CA ALA A 66 8.60 -8.20 -6.12
C ALA A 66 8.14 -8.61 -4.70
N ALA A 67 9.09 -8.93 -3.82
CA ALA A 67 8.79 -9.23 -2.41
C ALA A 67 8.16 -8.04 -1.69
N ALA A 68 8.66 -6.82 -1.94
CA ALA A 68 8.09 -5.59 -1.41
C ALA A 68 6.65 -5.37 -1.89
N PHE A 69 6.40 -5.57 -3.19
CA PHE A 69 5.08 -5.44 -3.80
C PHE A 69 4.09 -6.45 -3.23
N GLU A 70 4.45 -7.73 -3.18
CA GLU A 70 3.57 -8.78 -2.65
C GLU A 70 3.27 -8.57 -1.16
N ALA A 71 4.23 -8.08 -0.37
CA ALA A 71 4.00 -7.76 1.03
C ALA A 71 2.96 -6.63 1.21
N VAL A 72 3.09 -5.54 0.44
CA VAL A 72 2.11 -4.44 0.45
C VAL A 72 0.73 -4.94 0.00
N LYS A 73 0.68 -5.70 -1.09
CA LYS A 73 -0.57 -6.27 -1.62
C LYS A 73 -1.27 -7.16 -0.60
N ALA A 74 -0.54 -8.10 0.01
CA ALA A 74 -1.10 -9.01 1.01
C ALA A 74 -1.64 -8.26 2.22
N TRP A 75 -0.90 -7.26 2.70
CA TRP A 75 -1.33 -6.43 3.84
C TRP A 75 -2.63 -5.68 3.54
N VAL A 76 -2.72 -5.04 2.37
CA VAL A 76 -3.92 -4.27 1.98
C VAL A 76 -5.12 -5.18 1.74
N VAL A 77 -4.92 -6.37 1.17
CA VAL A 77 -5.99 -7.36 0.99
C VAL A 77 -6.52 -7.86 2.34
N ASP A 78 -5.64 -8.15 3.29
CA ASP A 78 -6.04 -8.54 4.66
C ASP A 78 -6.78 -7.41 5.38
N TRP A 79 -6.28 -6.17 5.26
CA TRP A 79 -6.98 -5.00 5.80
C TRP A 79 -8.37 -4.83 5.18
N ALA A 80 -8.49 -4.92 3.86
CA ALA A 80 -9.75 -4.75 3.14
C ALA A 80 -10.76 -5.87 3.41
N ALA A 81 -10.31 -7.05 3.85
CA ALA A 81 -11.19 -8.13 4.30
C ALA A 81 -11.77 -7.88 5.70
N LYS A 82 -11.16 -6.96 6.48
CA LYS A 82 -11.54 -6.63 7.86
C LYS A 82 -12.22 -5.26 8.01
N ALA A 83 -12.11 -4.40 7.01
CA ALA A 83 -12.78 -3.10 6.92
C ALA A 83 -14.25 -3.25 6.52
#